data_AF-A0A965D260-F1
#
_entry.id   AF-A0A965D260-F1
#
_cell.length_a   1.000
_cell.length_b   1.000
_cell.length_c   1.000
_cell.angle_alpha   90.00
_cell.angle_beta   90.00
_cell.angle_gamma   90.00
#
_symmetry.space_group_name_H-M   'P 1'
#
loop_
_entity.id
_entity.type
_entity.pdbx_description
1 polymer ?
#
loop_
_entity_poly.entity_id
_entity_poly.type
_entity_poly.pdbx_seq_one_letter_code
_entity_poly.pdbx_strand_id
1 'polypeptide(L)'
;GIQIEVVREPSDGYWSNVWNKKGWSACYWGGRPTEDWMFSAAYTDDTEWNDTAWKGTDAANKFNGLVKAARAELDNDKRATMYAECQALIHDDGGTICPMFANHIMAVSKKIGHGPIAGNWENDGNKANERWWFV
;
A
#
# COMPACT_ATOMS: atom_id res chain seq x y z
N GLY A 1 23.47 10.77 -17.52
CA GLY A 1 22.66 9.85 -16.68
C GLY A 1 22.35 10.51 -15.36
N ILE A 2 21.61 9.83 -14.47
CA ILE A 2 21.34 10.28 -13.10
C ILE A 2 22.38 9.66 -12.16
N GLN A 3 23.06 10.47 -11.35
CA GLN A 3 23.98 9.97 -10.32
C GLN A 3 23.19 9.73 -9.03
N ILE A 4 23.25 8.51 -8.52
CA ILE A 4 22.53 8.08 -7.31
C ILE A 4 23.55 7.68 -6.25
N GLU A 5 23.44 8.29 -5.06
CA GLU A 5 24.19 7.87 -3.87
C GLU A 5 23.30 6.96 -3.00
N VAL A 6 23.80 5.78 -2.65
CA VAL A 6 23.06 4.83 -1.81
C VAL A 6 23.49 5.02 -0.36
N VAL A 7 22.57 5.53 0.46
CA VAL A 7 22.79 5.75 1.90
C VAL A 7 22.01 4.69 2.69
N ARG A 8 22.71 3.95 3.55
CA ARG A 8 22.09 3.01 4.48
C ARG A 8 21.79 3.71 5.80
N GLU A 9 20.52 3.96 6.04
CA GLU A 9 20.03 4.61 7.25
C GLU A 9 19.77 3.58 8.37
N PRO A 10 19.90 3.97 9.65
CA PRO A 10 19.49 3.15 10.78
C PRO A 10 17.99 2.82 10.71
N SER A 11 17.64 1.58 11.07
CA SER A 11 16.23 1.16 11.15
C SER A 11 15.47 1.93 12.23
N ASP A 12 16.15 2.21 13.35
CA ASP A 12 15.60 3.01 14.44
C ASP A 12 15.48 4.48 14.01
N GLY A 13 14.24 4.97 13.92
CA GLY A 13 13.94 6.32 13.46
C GLY A 13 13.83 6.51 11.94
N TYR A 14 13.97 5.46 11.11
CA TYR A 14 13.83 5.58 9.65
C TYR A 14 12.53 6.27 9.24
N TRP A 15 11.41 5.82 9.82
CA TRP A 15 10.08 6.34 9.51
C TRP A 15 9.83 7.78 9.98
N SER A 16 10.61 8.24 10.96
CA SER A 16 10.47 9.60 11.51
C SER A 16 11.41 10.60 10.83
N ASN A 17 12.58 10.15 10.40
CA ASN A 17 13.68 11.01 9.95
C ASN A 17 13.99 10.89 8.45
N VAL A 18 13.55 9.82 7.78
CA VAL A 18 13.91 9.50 6.40
C VAL A 18 12.68 9.46 5.51
N TRP A 19 11.77 8.50 5.77
CA TRP A 19 10.55 8.35 4.99
C TRP A 19 9.69 9.61 5.08
N ASN A 20 9.24 10.10 3.93
CA ASN A 20 8.45 11.32 3.82
C ASN A 20 9.15 12.59 4.38
N LYS A 21 10.48 12.55 4.51
CA LYS A 21 11.34 13.69 4.90
C LYS A 21 12.42 13.96 3.86
N LYS A 22 13.01 12.92 3.28
CA LYS A 22 14.00 13.03 2.20
C LYS A 22 13.31 13.00 0.84
N GLY A 23 13.92 13.62 -0.17
CA GLY A 23 13.34 13.72 -1.51
C GLY A 23 13.22 12.38 -2.25
N TRP A 24 13.95 11.34 -1.84
CA TRP A 24 13.80 9.98 -2.34
C TRP A 24 14.27 8.99 -1.27
N SER A 25 13.46 7.97 -0.98
CA SER A 25 13.73 6.95 0.03
C SER A 25 13.02 5.64 -0.32
N ALA A 26 13.49 4.53 0.24
CA ALA A 26 12.78 3.27 0.14
C ALA A 26 11.55 3.26 1.07
N CYS A 27 10.47 2.63 0.62
CA CYS A 27 9.29 2.37 1.42
C CYS A 27 8.74 0.99 1.07
N TYR A 28 7.85 0.46 1.89
CA TYR A 28 7.03 -0.69 1.56
C TYR A 28 5.64 -0.53 2.15
N TRP A 29 4.65 -1.07 1.46
CA TRP A 29 3.28 -1.11 1.92
C TRP A 29 2.78 -2.55 1.90
N GLY A 30 2.13 -2.96 2.98
CA GLY A 30 1.37 -4.21 2.97
C GLY A 30 0.13 -4.06 2.10
N GLY A 31 -0.21 -5.08 1.32
CA GLY A 31 -1.46 -5.10 0.56
C GLY A 31 -2.69 -4.85 1.45
N ARG A 32 -3.75 -4.33 0.84
CA ARG A 32 -5.05 -4.10 1.49
C ARG A 32 -6.14 -4.91 0.77
N PRO A 33 -7.15 -5.42 1.50
CA PRO A 33 -8.30 -6.10 0.90
C PRO A 33 -9.10 -5.27 -0.11
N THR A 34 -9.05 -3.94 -0.04
CA THR A 34 -9.73 -3.03 -0.96
C THR A 34 -8.80 -1.92 -1.42
N GLU A 35 -9.04 -1.43 -2.64
CA GLU A 35 -8.31 -0.32 -3.25
C GLU A 35 -8.49 0.96 -2.44
N ASP A 36 -9.73 1.23 -2.00
CA ASP A 36 -10.08 2.39 -1.17
C ASP A 36 -9.24 2.46 0.12
N TRP A 37 -9.03 1.32 0.77
CA TRP A 37 -8.22 1.26 1.98
C TRP A 37 -6.76 1.59 1.66
N MET A 38 -6.22 1.12 0.54
CA MET A 38 -4.87 1.50 0.12
C MET A 38 -4.79 2.99 -0.20
N PHE A 39 -5.75 3.53 -0.94
CA PHE A 39 -5.81 4.95 -1.30
C PHE A 39 -5.86 5.86 -0.07
N SER A 40 -6.76 5.58 0.87
CA SER A 40 -6.88 6.35 2.11
C SER A 40 -5.71 6.19 3.08
N ALA A 41 -4.99 5.07 3.03
CA ALA A 41 -3.82 4.88 3.87
C ALA A 41 -2.62 5.71 3.40
N ALA A 42 -2.39 5.78 2.08
CA ALA A 42 -1.08 6.19 1.54
C ALA A 42 -1.10 7.28 0.47
N TYR A 43 -2.27 7.71 -0.03
CA TYR A 43 -2.32 8.64 -1.17
C TYR A 43 -3.25 9.83 -0.99
N THR A 44 -4.23 9.76 -0.07
CA THR A 44 -5.12 10.89 0.17
C THR A 44 -4.39 12.06 0.84
N ASP A 45 -4.95 13.26 0.70
CA ASP A 45 -4.38 14.50 1.21
C ASP A 45 -4.61 14.72 2.72
N ASP A 46 -5.50 13.94 3.32
CA ASP A 46 -5.93 13.99 4.72
C ASP A 46 -5.12 13.07 5.66
N THR A 47 -4.20 12.27 5.13
CA THR A 47 -3.31 11.41 5.91
C THR A 47 -1.89 11.98 5.98
N GLU A 48 -1.25 11.81 7.15
CA GLU A 48 0.17 12.08 7.34
C GLU A 48 1.06 11.01 6.68
N TRP A 49 0.47 9.88 6.29
CA TRP A 49 1.17 8.76 5.67
C TRP A 49 1.17 8.80 4.14
N ASN A 50 0.81 9.94 3.54
CA ASN A 50 0.86 10.11 2.10
C ASN A 50 2.30 9.88 1.60
N ASP A 51 2.53 8.74 0.92
CA ASP A 51 3.84 8.10 0.76
C ASP A 51 4.88 8.97 0.05
N THR A 52 4.39 9.82 -0.85
CA THR A 52 5.19 10.70 -1.70
C THR A 52 4.91 12.17 -1.44
N ALA A 53 4.16 12.48 -0.38
CA ALA A 53 3.59 13.80 -0.12
C ALA A 53 2.84 14.39 -1.34
N TRP A 54 2.21 13.53 -2.14
CA TRP A 54 1.53 13.90 -3.37
C TRP A 54 0.29 14.76 -3.09
N LYS A 55 0.46 16.08 -3.23
CA LYS A 55 -0.54 17.12 -2.94
C LYS A 55 -0.34 18.32 -3.86
N GLY A 56 -1.38 19.12 -4.06
CA GLY A 56 -1.30 20.42 -4.74
C GLY A 56 -1.25 20.38 -6.27
N THR A 57 -1.25 19.20 -6.89
CA THR A 57 -1.42 19.04 -8.34
C THR A 57 -2.90 18.87 -8.69
N ASP A 58 -3.26 19.15 -9.94
CA ASP A 58 -4.63 18.92 -10.43
C ASP A 58 -5.01 17.43 -10.36
N ALA A 59 -4.05 16.54 -10.63
CA ALA A 59 -4.25 15.10 -10.54
C ALA A 59 -4.48 14.66 -9.09
N ALA A 60 -3.71 15.18 -8.12
CA ALA A 60 -3.92 14.91 -6.69
C ALA A 60 -5.29 15.39 -6.21
N ASN A 61 -5.70 16.61 -6.60
CA ASN A 61 -7.01 17.16 -6.24
C ASN A 61 -8.15 16.31 -6.82
N LYS A 62 -8.03 15.92 -8.09
CA LYS A 62 -9.00 15.05 -8.76
C LYS A 62 -9.08 13.68 -8.11
N PHE A 63 -7.93 13.06 -7.80
CA PHE A 63 -7.84 11.78 -7.12
C PHE A 63 -8.59 11.81 -5.78
N ASN A 64 -8.34 12.83 -4.94
CA ASN A 64 -9.00 12.95 -3.64
C ASN A 64 -10.53 13.09 -3.74
N GLY A 65 -11.01 13.85 -4.73
CA GLY A 65 -12.45 13.93 -5.04
C GLY A 65 -13.01 12.60 -5.52
N LEU A 66 -12.29 11.92 -6.41
CA LEU A 66 -12.72 10.67 -7.03
C LEU A 66 -12.77 9.50 -6.03
N VAL A 67 -11.80 9.39 -5.12
CA VAL A 67 -11.81 8.38 -4.04
C VAL A 67 -13.06 8.55 -3.17
N LYS A 68 -13.39 9.79 -2.77
CA LYS A 68 -14.58 10.08 -1.95
C LYS A 68 -15.87 9.72 -2.69
N ALA A 69 -15.97 10.06 -3.98
CA ALA A 69 -17.13 9.72 -4.79
C ALA A 69 -17.25 8.21 -5.02
N ALA A 70 -16.15 7.52 -5.34
CA ALA A 70 -16.12 6.08 -5.61
C ALA A 70 -16.51 5.26 -4.37
N ARG A 71 -16.11 5.69 -3.18
CA ARG A 71 -16.51 5.07 -1.91
C ARG A 71 -18.03 5.06 -1.70
N ALA A 72 -18.72 6.11 -2.17
CA ALA A 72 -20.17 6.22 -2.06
C ALA A 72 -20.94 5.55 -3.22
N GLU A 73 -20.23 5.11 -4.26
CA GLU A 73 -20.85 4.50 -5.44
C GLU A 73 -21.29 3.05 -5.16
N LEU A 74 -22.54 2.76 -5.53
CA LEU A 74 -23.20 1.47 -5.29
C LEU A 74 -23.14 0.56 -6.52
N ASP A 75 -23.01 1.13 -7.71
CA ASP A 75 -22.79 0.38 -8.94
C ASP A 75 -21.32 -0.09 -9.01
N ASN A 76 -21.11 -1.41 -9.07
CA ASN A 76 -19.78 -1.98 -9.03
C ASN A 76 -18.93 -1.66 -10.27
N ASP A 77 -19.52 -1.66 -11.47
CA ASP A 77 -18.80 -1.43 -12.72
C ASP A 77 -18.39 0.04 -12.84
N LYS A 78 -19.29 0.93 -12.41
CA LYS A 78 -18.99 2.36 -12.31
C LYS A 78 -17.91 2.63 -11.27
N ARG A 79 -18.01 2.03 -10.07
CA ARG A 79 -16.98 2.18 -9.04
C ARG A 79 -15.62 1.64 -9.50
N ALA A 80 -15.59 0.51 -10.19
CA ALA A 80 -14.37 -0.06 -10.76
C ALA A 80 -13.71 0.91 -11.76
N THR A 81 -14.51 1.55 -12.62
CA THR A 81 -14.00 2.56 -13.57
C THR A 81 -13.41 3.77 -12.84
N MET A 82 -14.06 4.25 -11.78
CA MET A 82 -13.55 5.36 -10.97
C MET A 82 -12.23 5.01 -10.27
N TYR A 83 -12.12 3.80 -9.69
CA TYR A 83 -10.86 3.37 -9.08
C TYR A 83 -9.75 3.07 -10.10
N ALA A 84 -10.08 2.64 -11.32
CA ALA A 84 -9.10 2.53 -12.39
C ALA A 84 -8.53 3.90 -12.77
N GLU A 85 -9.37 4.93 -12.84
CA GLU A 85 -8.93 6.31 -13.05
C GLU A 85 -8.07 6.83 -11.88
N CYS A 86 -8.41 6.50 -10.62
CA CYS A 86 -7.53 6.78 -9.48
C CYS A 86 -6.13 6.17 -9.66
N GLN A 87 -6.04 4.92 -10.12
CA GLN A 87 -4.76 4.24 -10.37
C GLN A 87 -3.98 4.92 -11.50
N ALA A 88 -4.65 5.36 -12.57
CA ALA A 88 -4.01 6.11 -13.65
C ALA A 88 -3.43 7.44 -13.17
N LEU A 89 -4.16 8.19 -12.33
CA LEU A 89 -3.66 9.44 -11.75
C LEU A 89 -2.41 9.21 -10.87
N ILE A 90 -2.40 8.15 -10.06
CA ILE A 90 -1.22 7.78 -9.28
C ILE A 90 -0.05 7.40 -10.20
N HIS A 91 -0.30 6.61 -11.25
CA HIS A 91 0.72 6.20 -12.20
C HIS A 91 1.39 7.40 -12.90
N ASP A 92 0.57 8.37 -13.35
CA ASP A 92 1.06 9.49 -14.15
C ASP A 92 1.70 10.62 -13.31
N ASP A 93 1.24 10.83 -12.06
CA ASP A 93 1.63 12.00 -11.24
C ASP A 93 1.96 11.68 -9.77
N GLY A 94 1.71 10.46 -9.28
CA GLY A 94 1.75 10.11 -7.85
C GLY A 94 3.14 9.95 -7.22
N GLY A 95 4.22 10.04 -8.00
CA GLY A 95 5.60 10.07 -7.52
C GLY A 95 6.20 8.74 -7.03
N THR A 96 5.40 7.69 -6.84
CA THR A 96 5.86 6.38 -6.37
C THR A 96 6.46 5.58 -7.54
N ILE A 97 7.63 5.00 -7.32
CA ILE A 97 8.21 4.00 -8.23
C ILE A 97 7.99 2.62 -7.58
N CYS A 98 7.15 1.78 -8.18
CA CYS A 98 6.84 0.44 -7.66
C CYS A 98 7.51 -0.65 -8.54
N PRO A 99 8.72 -1.12 -8.18
CA PRO A 99 9.45 -2.08 -9.01
C PRO A 99 9.06 -3.53 -8.79
N MET A 100 8.35 -3.86 -7.70
CA MET A 100 8.09 -5.25 -7.32
C MET A 100 6.87 -5.40 -6.41
N PHE A 101 6.25 -6.58 -6.49
CA PHE A 101 5.30 -7.09 -5.51
C PHE A 101 5.93 -8.29 -4.80
N ALA A 102 6.09 -8.20 -3.48
CA ALA A 102 6.73 -9.25 -2.69
C ALA A 102 5.75 -10.36 -2.31
N ASN A 103 6.20 -11.61 -2.38
CA ASN A 103 5.46 -12.75 -1.85
C ASN A 103 5.61 -12.83 -0.32
N HIS A 104 4.54 -13.21 0.37
CA HIS A 104 4.64 -13.66 1.76
C HIS A 104 5.11 -15.12 1.78
N ILE A 105 6.29 -15.38 2.35
CA ILE A 105 6.90 -16.72 2.42
C ILE A 105 7.10 -17.08 3.88
N MET A 106 6.59 -18.25 4.28
CA MET A 106 6.64 -18.70 5.67
C MET A 106 6.97 -20.19 5.75
N ALA A 107 7.63 -20.56 6.83
CA ALA A 107 7.87 -21.96 7.18
C ALA A 107 6.98 -22.36 8.36
N VAL A 108 6.40 -23.56 8.28
CA VAL A 108 5.57 -24.12 9.34
C VAL A 108 6.08 -25.51 9.73
N SER A 109 6.02 -25.84 11.01
CA SER A 109 6.36 -27.17 11.52
C SER A 109 5.42 -28.22 10.91
N LYS A 110 5.94 -29.43 10.63
CA LYS A 110 5.12 -30.59 10.20
C LYS A 110 4.09 -31.03 11.24
N LYS A 111 4.18 -30.52 12.48
CA LYS A 111 3.23 -30.75 13.57
C LYS A 111 2.08 -29.74 13.60
N ILE A 112 1.95 -28.88 12.58
CA ILE A 112 0.89 -27.89 12.47
C ILE A 112 0.10 -28.14 11.19
N GLY A 113 -1.22 -28.17 11.30
CA GLY A 113 -2.16 -28.20 10.19
C GLY A 113 -2.86 -26.85 10.02
N HIS A 114 -3.25 -26.54 8.79
CA HIS A 114 -4.03 -25.36 8.43
C HIS A 114 -4.98 -25.67 7.27
N GLY A 115 -6.06 -24.88 7.14
CA GLY A 115 -6.92 -24.87 5.97
C GLY A 115 -6.35 -24.01 4.82
N PRO A 116 -7.17 -23.56 3.86
CA PRO A 116 -6.76 -22.55 2.89
C PRO A 116 -6.23 -21.29 3.59
N ILE A 117 -5.07 -20.80 3.16
CA ILE A 117 -4.42 -19.61 3.73
C ILE A 117 -4.93 -18.36 3.04
N ALA A 118 -5.17 -17.30 3.80
CA ALA A 118 -5.54 -15.98 3.31
C ALA A 118 -4.40 -15.36 2.48
N GLY A 119 -4.76 -14.65 1.42
CA GLY A 119 -3.81 -14.00 0.51
C GLY A 119 -3.23 -12.68 1.03
N ASN A 120 -3.65 -12.23 2.21
CA ASN A 120 -3.21 -10.98 2.82
C ASN A 120 -2.32 -11.28 4.04
N TRP A 121 -1.18 -10.59 4.13
CA TRP A 121 -0.25 -10.62 5.27
C TRP A 121 0.33 -12.01 5.61
N GLU A 122 1.27 -12.01 6.54
CA GLU A 122 1.88 -13.22 7.07
C GLU A 122 0.89 -13.98 7.97
N ASN A 123 1.21 -15.24 8.24
CA ASN A 123 0.55 -16.18 9.13
C ASN A 123 -0.98 -16.21 8.96
N ASP A 124 -1.43 -16.41 7.72
CA ASP A 124 -2.84 -16.51 7.36
C ASP A 124 -3.63 -15.21 7.68
N GLY A 125 -3.11 -14.05 7.28
CA GLY A 125 -3.74 -12.77 7.63
C GLY A 125 -3.58 -12.39 9.09
N ASN A 126 -2.49 -12.82 9.73
CA ASN A 126 -2.28 -12.79 11.18
C ASN A 126 -3.37 -13.55 11.95
N LYS A 127 -3.92 -14.62 11.37
CA LYS A 127 -4.98 -15.45 11.97
C LYS A 127 -4.56 -16.89 12.27
N ALA A 128 -3.28 -17.23 12.12
CA ALA A 128 -2.77 -18.56 12.43
C ALA A 128 -3.14 -19.05 13.84
N ASN A 129 -3.12 -18.16 14.84
CA ASN A 129 -3.51 -18.46 16.22
C ASN A 129 -5.00 -18.80 16.39
N GLU A 130 -5.85 -18.42 15.44
CA GLU A 130 -7.29 -18.69 15.46
C GLU A 130 -7.68 -19.86 14.55
N ARG A 131 -6.89 -20.14 13.50
CA ARG A 131 -7.29 -21.01 12.38
C ARG A 131 -6.42 -22.25 12.21
N TRP A 132 -5.24 -22.30 12.81
CA TRP A 132 -4.31 -23.42 12.68
C TRP A 132 -4.38 -24.31 13.92
N TRP A 133 -3.94 -25.57 13.80
CA TRP A 133 -4.03 -26.56 14.87
C TRP A 133 -2.80 -27.48 14.89
N PHE A 134 -2.57 -28.18 16.00
CA PHE A 134 -1.55 -29.23 16.06
C PHE A 134 -2.04 -30.52 15.40
N VAL A 135 -1.18 -31.18 14.61
CA VAL A 135 -1.40 -32.51 14.02
C VAL A 135 -0.59 -33.59 14.70
#